data_AF-A0A0N4YSM1-F1
#
_entry.id   AF-A0A0N4YSM1-F1
#
_cell.length_a   1.000
_cell.length_b   1.000
_cell.length_c   1.000
_cell.angle_alpha   90.00
_cell.angle_beta   90.00
_cell.angle_gamma   90.00
#
_symmetry.space_group_name_H-M   'P 1'
#
loop_
_entity.id
_entity.type
_entity.pdbx_description
1 polymer ?
#
loop_
_entity_poly.entity_id
_entity_poly.type
_entity_poly.pdbx_seq_one_letter_code
_entity_poly.pdbx_strand_id
1 'polypeptide(L)'
;MSALSSPAHSFLKALRLEKWLEQAEDFLSPYLEKKVVVVTLVGKDSLTRAKGEDLNEFLRLDAFPRWTDEDITMSIQAFYCLDNNAIFLMLNGYNDFENLREVFSASSDKNFFEKLARSEELQVRLLHFLCIFSHLLVFVESSTRFDISLSDMLSSVNRIRKNMRETISEMLEEVSKEAPEWIREGRIACPRILFAFQRNIIRSELGFVKKREICDKLEHNLESQIYSVLKCYKLVDQSAGDSFCSIPENDAFVNIMQPVSVNVNPLADILDIALGKESTEDSDEKTEKTSSFTRFLRIHIEAVRACKTKLYDIPKLELWVKYARTLIDIINMDSEILTRKLLNQYVNRQLQFMRMLNAKHIKEAIARYTGTPGFSKTKALAERPRSQVVFTKAEHDEKVAVAIGYLDAVLVGDRDEAVAQVRAACDNLWQGGMRGCEQISMTGNRCQLKTLCA
;
A
#
# COMPACT_ATOMS: atom_id res chain seq x y z
N MET A 1 -31.81 -13.57 -16.82
CA MET A 1 -32.21 -14.46 -15.72
C MET A 1 -31.61 -13.91 -14.44
N SER A 2 -32.36 -13.02 -13.78
CA SER A 2 -31.99 -12.38 -12.52
C SER A 2 -32.34 -13.31 -11.37
N ALA A 3 -31.33 -13.96 -10.78
CA ALA A 3 -31.54 -14.73 -9.56
C ALA A 3 -31.67 -13.75 -8.39
N LEU A 4 -32.79 -13.85 -7.68
CA LEU A 4 -33.05 -13.16 -6.42
C LEU A 4 -31.92 -13.48 -5.43
N SER A 5 -31.14 -12.47 -5.04
CA SER A 5 -30.22 -12.57 -3.91
C SER A 5 -31.03 -12.59 -2.62
N SER A 6 -31.30 -13.79 -2.11
CA SER A 6 -31.82 -13.98 -0.76
C SER A 6 -30.83 -13.38 0.27
N PRO A 7 -31.31 -12.64 1.30
CA PRO A 7 -30.47 -12.10 2.37
C PRO A 7 -29.76 -13.18 3.21
N ALA A 8 -30.11 -14.46 3.05
CA ALA A 8 -29.39 -15.55 3.72
C ALA A 8 -28.02 -15.86 3.09
N HIS A 9 -27.80 -15.51 1.81
CA HIS A 9 -26.52 -15.78 1.13
C HIS A 9 -25.42 -14.76 1.46
N SER A 10 -25.76 -13.55 1.92
CA SER A 10 -24.78 -12.54 2.32
C SER A 10 -24.02 -12.92 3.60
N PHE A 11 -24.60 -13.79 4.44
CA PHE A 11 -23.97 -14.24 5.69
C PHE A 11 -22.76 -15.15 5.47
N LEU A 12 -22.70 -15.85 4.34
CA LEU A 12 -21.68 -16.88 4.09
C LEU A 12 -20.47 -16.37 3.31
N LYS A 13 -20.48 -15.10 2.88
CA LYS A 13 -19.41 -14.51 2.07
C LYS A 13 -18.91 -13.23 2.71
N ALA A 14 -17.62 -12.98 2.51
CA ALA A 14 -17.02 -11.71 2.86
C ALA A 14 -17.56 -10.60 1.94
N LEU A 15 -17.88 -9.46 2.54
CA LEU A 15 -18.37 -8.29 1.82
C LEU A 15 -17.35 -7.16 1.94
N ARG A 16 -17.36 -6.25 0.97
CA ARG A 16 -16.61 -5.00 1.09
C ARG A 16 -17.03 -4.24 2.35
N LEU A 17 -16.06 -3.73 3.11
CA LEU A 17 -16.23 -3.20 4.47
C LEU A 17 -17.34 -2.15 4.58
N GLU A 18 -17.44 -1.23 3.62
CA GLU A 18 -18.45 -0.18 3.59
C GLU A 18 -19.87 -0.78 3.53
N LYS A 19 -20.11 -1.70 2.58
CA LYS A 19 -21.37 -2.44 2.45
C LYS A 19 -21.64 -3.32 3.66
N TRP A 20 -20.59 -3.93 4.21
CA TRP A 20 -20.70 -4.78 5.40
C TRP A 20 -21.14 -3.97 6.61
N LEU A 21 -20.57 -2.78 6.82
CA LEU A 21 -20.93 -1.90 7.94
C LEU A 21 -22.36 -1.37 7.83
N GLU A 22 -22.84 -1.03 6.63
CA GLU A 22 -24.25 -0.63 6.41
C GLU A 22 -25.21 -1.74 6.86
N GLN A 23 -24.89 -2.99 6.51
CA GLN A 23 -25.71 -4.16 6.75
C GLN A 23 -25.53 -4.80 8.14
N ALA A 24 -24.44 -4.45 8.85
CA ALA A 24 -24.03 -5.12 10.08
C ALA A 24 -25.07 -5.03 11.21
N GLU A 25 -25.71 -3.88 11.41
CA GLU A 25 -26.68 -3.72 12.50
C GLU A 25 -27.95 -4.56 12.30
N ASP A 26 -28.43 -4.65 11.05
CA ASP A 26 -29.63 -5.41 10.74
C ASP A 26 -29.40 -6.92 10.91
N PHE A 27 -28.33 -7.45 10.30
CA PHE A 27 -28.08 -8.89 10.28
C PHE A 27 -27.38 -9.41 11.54
N LEU A 28 -26.64 -8.57 12.28
CA LEU A 28 -25.93 -8.97 13.50
C LEU A 28 -26.66 -8.54 14.79
N SER A 29 -27.88 -8.02 14.69
CA SER A 29 -28.73 -7.63 15.83
C SER A 29 -28.70 -8.60 17.03
N PRO A 30 -28.80 -9.95 16.89
CA PRO A 30 -28.74 -10.86 18.04
C PRO A 30 -27.35 -11.01 18.67
N TYR A 31 -26.29 -10.52 18.01
CA TYR A 31 -24.90 -10.70 18.41
C TYR A 31 -24.20 -9.38 18.78
N LEU A 32 -24.89 -8.24 18.70
CA LEU A 32 -24.33 -6.90 18.94
C LEU A 32 -23.67 -6.75 20.33
N GLU A 33 -24.22 -7.42 21.34
CA GLU A 33 -23.71 -7.40 22.72
C GLU A 33 -22.48 -8.30 22.94
N LYS A 34 -22.14 -9.15 21.97
CA LYS A 34 -21.00 -10.06 22.11
C LYS A 34 -19.69 -9.31 21.97
N LYS A 35 -18.71 -9.74 22.77
CA LYS A 35 -17.32 -9.29 22.64
C LYS A 35 -16.66 -9.92 21.43
N VAL A 36 -15.94 -9.12 20.63
CA VAL A 36 -15.35 -9.55 19.36
C VAL A 36 -13.87 -9.25 19.25
N VAL A 37 -13.12 -10.22 18.70
CA VAL A 37 -11.71 -10.03 18.34
C VAL A 37 -11.61 -9.73 16.86
N VAL A 38 -10.76 -8.79 16.49
CA VAL A 38 -10.58 -8.38 15.09
C VAL A 38 -9.24 -8.90 14.58
N VAL A 39 -9.30 -9.74 13.56
CA VAL A 39 -8.16 -10.39 12.92
C VAL A 39 -8.07 -9.91 11.50
N THR A 40 -6.95 -9.29 11.17
CA THR A 40 -6.71 -8.74 9.84
C THR A 40 -5.66 -9.55 9.12
N LEU A 41 -5.93 -9.91 7.88
CA LEU A 41 -5.03 -10.57 6.95
C LEU A 41 -4.54 -9.57 5.92
N VAL A 42 -3.22 -9.46 5.81
CA VAL A 42 -2.54 -8.69 4.77
C VAL A 42 -1.62 -9.63 4.02
N GLY A 43 -1.74 -9.70 2.70
CA GLY A 43 -0.89 -10.58 1.92
C GLY A 43 -0.81 -10.15 0.47
N LYS A 44 -0.13 -10.97 -0.34
CA LYS A 44 -0.05 -10.82 -1.79
C LYS A 44 -0.68 -12.04 -2.44
N ASP A 45 -1.45 -11.81 -3.50
CA ASP A 45 -1.94 -12.92 -4.31
C ASP A 45 -0.77 -13.60 -5.03
N SER A 46 -0.77 -14.92 -5.04
CA SER A 46 0.15 -15.74 -5.84
C SER A 46 -0.62 -16.31 -7.03
N LEU A 47 0.08 -16.57 -8.13
CA LEU A 47 -0.50 -17.25 -9.30
C LEU A 47 -1.14 -18.60 -8.95
N THR A 48 -0.65 -19.25 -7.90
CA THR A 48 -1.08 -20.60 -7.51
C THR A 48 -1.93 -20.62 -6.25
N ARG A 49 -2.08 -19.47 -5.55
CA ARG A 49 -2.73 -19.45 -4.23
C ARG A 49 -3.30 -18.08 -3.89
N ALA A 50 -4.57 -18.06 -3.51
CA ALA A 50 -5.23 -16.88 -2.98
C ALA A 50 -4.75 -16.53 -1.57
N LYS A 51 -4.79 -15.25 -1.19
CA LYS A 51 -4.62 -14.84 0.22
C LYS A 51 -5.67 -15.46 1.15
N GLY A 52 -6.90 -15.55 0.67
CA GLY A 52 -8.05 -15.99 1.45
C GLY A 52 -8.14 -17.47 1.72
N GLU A 53 -7.39 -18.30 0.99
CA GLU A 53 -7.46 -19.75 1.13
C GLU A 53 -7.04 -20.22 2.53
N ASP A 54 -5.98 -19.64 3.10
CA ASP A 54 -5.51 -19.97 4.44
C ASP A 54 -6.55 -19.61 5.52
N LEU A 55 -7.31 -18.54 5.32
CA LEU A 55 -8.44 -18.18 6.19
C LEU A 55 -9.66 -19.07 5.95
N ASN A 56 -9.98 -19.40 4.70
CA ASN A 56 -11.10 -20.28 4.38
C ASN A 56 -10.88 -21.68 4.96
N GLU A 57 -9.65 -22.18 4.96
CA GLU A 57 -9.29 -23.44 5.63
C GLU A 57 -9.51 -23.36 7.15
N PHE A 58 -9.05 -22.26 7.78
CA PHE A 58 -9.26 -22.01 9.20
C PHE A 58 -10.75 -21.94 9.56
N LEU A 59 -11.54 -21.23 8.75
CA LEU A 59 -12.99 -21.05 8.92
C LEU A 59 -13.79 -22.29 8.53
N ARG A 60 -13.19 -23.24 7.78
CA ARG A 60 -13.87 -24.36 7.12
C ARG A 60 -15.05 -23.90 6.26
N LEU A 61 -14.91 -22.72 5.66
CA LEU A 61 -15.92 -22.05 4.86
C LEU A 61 -15.22 -21.22 3.78
N ASP A 62 -15.71 -21.31 2.54
CA ASP A 62 -15.25 -20.46 1.43
C ASP A 62 -15.86 -19.05 1.53
N ALA A 63 -15.51 -18.34 2.59
CA ALA A 63 -16.01 -17.00 2.87
C ALA A 63 -15.39 -15.96 1.94
N PHE A 64 -14.07 -16.06 1.71
CA PHE A 64 -13.33 -15.15 0.85
C PHE A 64 -13.18 -15.73 -0.56
N PRO A 65 -13.25 -14.89 -1.60
CA PRO A 65 -13.07 -15.36 -2.97
C PRO A 65 -11.63 -15.84 -3.19
N ARG A 66 -11.45 -16.77 -4.11
CA ARG A 66 -10.10 -17.21 -4.51
C ARG A 66 -9.35 -16.10 -5.23
N TRP A 67 -10.01 -15.37 -6.14
CA TRP A 67 -9.39 -14.26 -6.84
C TRP A 67 -10.13 -12.96 -6.53
N THR A 68 -9.39 -11.85 -6.54
CA THR A 68 -9.95 -10.51 -6.34
C THR A 68 -10.69 -10.10 -7.61
N ASP A 69 -11.98 -9.82 -7.50
CA ASP A 69 -12.79 -9.25 -8.59
C ASP A 69 -12.50 -7.75 -8.75
N GLU A 70 -12.79 -7.20 -9.95
CA GLU A 70 -12.62 -5.77 -10.28
C GLU A 70 -13.29 -4.84 -9.24
N ASP A 71 -14.50 -5.19 -8.77
CA ASP A 71 -15.26 -4.36 -7.82
C ASP A 71 -14.68 -4.32 -6.39
N ILE A 72 -13.70 -5.18 -6.10
CA ILE A 72 -13.16 -5.42 -4.75
C ILE A 72 -11.66 -5.10 -4.68
N THR A 73 -11.05 -4.62 -5.76
CA THR A 73 -9.67 -4.12 -5.73
C THR A 73 -9.54 -2.94 -4.77
N MET A 74 -8.35 -2.78 -4.17
CA MET A 74 -8.05 -1.66 -3.28
C MET A 74 -9.09 -1.41 -2.18
N SER A 75 -9.57 -2.48 -1.55
CA SER A 75 -10.61 -2.42 -0.53
C SER A 75 -10.35 -3.42 0.61
N ILE A 76 -11.10 -3.28 1.69
CA ILE A 76 -11.10 -4.25 2.80
C ILE A 76 -12.35 -5.12 2.67
N GLN A 77 -12.18 -6.44 2.70
CA GLN A 77 -13.29 -7.37 2.85
C GLN A 77 -13.46 -7.73 4.32
N ALA A 78 -14.70 -7.73 4.81
CA ALA A 78 -15.06 -8.05 6.18
C ALA A 78 -15.96 -9.29 6.24
N PHE A 79 -15.71 -10.13 7.23
CA PHE A 79 -16.51 -11.32 7.52
C PHE A 79 -16.58 -11.55 9.05
N TYR A 80 -17.76 -11.81 9.58
CA TYR A 80 -17.93 -12.13 11.00
C TYR A 80 -18.19 -13.62 11.20
N CYS A 81 -17.31 -14.28 11.95
CA CYS A 81 -17.42 -15.69 12.28
C CYS A 81 -18.07 -15.85 13.66
N LEU A 82 -19.23 -16.52 13.70
CA LEU A 82 -19.97 -16.78 14.94
C LEU A 82 -19.24 -17.73 15.89
N ASP A 83 -18.67 -18.80 15.36
CA ASP A 83 -18.00 -19.84 16.15
C ASP A 83 -16.82 -19.25 16.92
N ASN A 84 -16.10 -18.36 16.25
CA ASN A 84 -14.98 -17.67 16.85
C ASN A 84 -15.41 -16.38 17.55
N ASN A 85 -16.59 -15.80 17.35
CA ASN A 85 -16.89 -14.42 17.76
C ASN A 85 -15.75 -13.44 17.34
N ALA A 86 -15.34 -13.54 16.08
CA ALA A 86 -14.24 -12.76 15.53
C ALA A 86 -14.60 -12.15 14.18
N ILE A 87 -14.15 -10.91 13.96
CA ILE A 87 -14.25 -10.22 12.68
C ILE A 87 -12.94 -10.46 11.94
N PHE A 88 -13.04 -11.03 10.75
CA PHE A 88 -11.93 -11.21 9.83
C PHE A 88 -11.96 -10.09 8.79
N LEU A 89 -10.88 -9.36 8.69
CA LEU A 89 -10.66 -8.33 7.68
C LEU A 89 -9.58 -8.80 6.73
N MET A 90 -9.78 -8.65 5.42
CA MET A 90 -8.78 -8.97 4.41
C MET A 90 -8.49 -7.73 3.57
N LEU A 91 -7.20 -7.42 3.42
CA LEU A 91 -6.75 -6.31 2.61
C LEU A 91 -6.47 -6.75 1.16
N ASN A 92 -7.24 -6.19 0.23
CA ASN A 92 -6.91 -6.20 -1.19
C ASN A 92 -6.10 -4.94 -1.49
N GLY A 93 -4.85 -5.15 -1.87
CA GLY A 93 -3.83 -4.10 -1.93
C GLY A 93 -3.36 -3.79 -3.34
N TYR A 94 -2.47 -2.81 -3.45
CA TYR A 94 -2.01 -2.34 -4.77
C TYR A 94 -1.13 -3.34 -5.54
N ASN A 95 -0.58 -4.34 -4.84
CA ASN A 95 0.22 -5.40 -5.45
C ASN A 95 -0.63 -6.53 -6.04
N ASP A 96 -1.95 -6.46 -5.91
CA ASP A 96 -2.83 -7.51 -6.42
C ASP A 96 -2.92 -7.42 -7.93
N PHE A 97 -2.96 -8.60 -8.58
CA PHE A 97 -2.95 -8.70 -10.04
C PHE A 97 -4.05 -7.86 -10.68
N GLU A 98 -5.23 -7.84 -10.06
CA GLU A 98 -6.38 -7.13 -10.60
C GLU A 98 -6.22 -5.60 -10.54
N ASN A 99 -5.72 -5.05 -9.41
CA ASN A 99 -5.38 -3.62 -9.34
C ASN A 99 -4.28 -3.25 -10.35
N LEU A 100 -3.24 -4.07 -10.47
CA LEU A 100 -2.17 -3.80 -11.44
C LEU A 100 -2.71 -3.83 -12.87
N ARG A 101 -3.61 -4.76 -13.19
CA ARG A 101 -4.29 -4.84 -14.49
C ARG A 101 -5.11 -3.58 -14.75
N GLU A 102 -5.92 -3.12 -13.79
CA GLU A 102 -6.72 -1.90 -13.91
C GLU A 102 -5.83 -0.65 -14.11
N VAL A 103 -4.81 -0.48 -13.28
CA VAL A 103 -3.90 0.67 -13.31
C VAL A 103 -3.14 0.78 -14.64
N PHE A 104 -2.69 -0.35 -15.20
CA PHE A 104 -1.92 -0.36 -16.44
C PHE A 104 -2.76 -0.51 -17.71
N SER A 105 -4.01 -0.98 -17.61
CA SER A 105 -4.97 -0.98 -18.72
C SER A 105 -5.58 0.41 -18.96
N ALA A 106 -5.68 1.25 -17.92
CA ALA A 106 -6.10 2.64 -18.03
C ALA A 106 -5.12 3.49 -18.88
N SER A 107 -5.67 4.49 -19.59
CA SER A 107 -5.04 5.47 -20.51
C SER A 107 -3.51 5.56 -20.52
N SER A 108 -2.92 5.58 -21.71
CA SER A 108 -1.48 5.66 -21.98
C SER A 108 -0.79 6.95 -21.49
N ASP A 109 -1.55 7.99 -21.15
CA ASP A 109 -1.03 9.35 -21.05
C ASP A 109 -0.23 9.63 -19.76
N LYS A 110 -0.34 8.75 -18.76
CA LYS A 110 0.36 8.90 -17.47
C LYS A 110 1.60 8.03 -17.39
N ASN A 111 2.65 8.54 -16.74
CA ASN A 111 3.85 7.75 -16.48
C ASN A 111 3.60 6.69 -15.38
N PHE A 112 4.54 5.73 -15.26
CA PHE A 112 4.45 4.61 -14.30
C PHE A 112 4.18 5.06 -12.86
N PHE A 113 4.92 6.07 -12.37
CA PHE A 113 4.79 6.54 -10.99
C PHE A 113 3.45 7.26 -10.74
N GLU A 114 2.93 7.98 -11.73
CA GLU A 114 1.63 8.64 -11.64
C GLU A 114 0.47 7.65 -11.68
N LYS A 115 0.61 6.58 -12.47
CA LYS A 115 -0.36 5.49 -12.52
C LYS A 115 -0.48 4.79 -11.16
N LEU A 116 0.65 4.46 -10.53
CA LEU A 116 0.66 3.78 -9.23
C LEU A 116 0.35 4.69 -8.03
N ALA A 117 0.60 6.00 -8.14
CA ALA A 117 0.53 6.90 -6.99
C ALA A 117 -0.83 6.90 -6.27
N ARG A 118 -1.91 6.71 -7.03
CA ARG A 118 -3.27 6.58 -6.46
C ARG A 118 -3.40 5.32 -5.61
N SER A 119 -2.95 4.18 -6.14
CA SER A 119 -3.03 2.90 -5.43
C SER A 119 -2.08 2.87 -4.22
N GLU A 120 -0.89 3.47 -4.31
CA GLU A 120 0.01 3.62 -3.15
C GLU A 120 -0.61 4.48 -2.03
N GLU A 121 -1.26 5.59 -2.38
CA GLU A 121 -1.98 6.43 -1.41
C GLU A 121 -3.09 5.64 -0.71
N LEU A 122 -3.92 4.96 -1.49
CA LEU A 122 -5.04 4.20 -0.98
C LEU A 122 -4.59 3.00 -0.12
N GLN A 123 -3.50 2.32 -0.48
CA GLN A 123 -2.90 1.27 0.36
C GLN A 123 -2.57 1.77 1.76
N VAL A 124 -1.97 2.96 1.87
CA VAL A 124 -1.60 3.55 3.15
C VAL A 124 -2.83 3.92 3.97
N ARG A 125 -3.89 4.43 3.33
CA ARG A 125 -5.19 4.71 3.99
C ARG A 125 -5.82 3.43 4.54
N LEU A 126 -5.86 2.36 3.75
CA LEU A 126 -6.39 1.07 4.16
C LEU A 126 -5.58 0.47 5.32
N LEU A 127 -4.25 0.47 5.23
CA LEU A 127 -3.38 -0.01 6.32
C LEU A 127 -3.50 0.82 7.59
N HIS A 128 -3.68 2.13 7.46
CA HIS A 128 -3.92 3.01 8.59
C HIS A 128 -5.22 2.64 9.32
N PHE A 129 -6.32 2.45 8.58
CA PHE A 129 -7.59 1.97 9.12
C PHE A 129 -7.44 0.61 9.83
N LEU A 130 -6.76 -0.34 9.18
CA LEU A 130 -6.54 -1.67 9.77
C LEU A 130 -5.69 -1.60 11.04
N CYS A 131 -4.68 -0.73 11.11
CA CYS A 131 -3.85 -0.56 12.29
C CYS A 131 -4.65 -0.07 13.51
N ILE A 132 -5.64 0.80 13.32
CA ILE A 132 -6.42 1.35 14.42
C ILE A 132 -7.55 0.43 14.89
N PHE A 133 -8.07 -0.45 14.01
CA PHE A 133 -9.23 -1.31 14.29
C PHE A 133 -8.91 -2.80 14.54
N SER A 134 -7.65 -3.23 14.41
CA SER A 134 -7.28 -4.64 14.53
C SER A 134 -6.64 -5.00 15.87
N HIS A 135 -6.89 -6.23 16.34
CA HIS A 135 -6.16 -6.82 17.48
C HIS A 135 -5.01 -7.69 17.00
N LEU A 136 -5.18 -8.38 15.87
CA LEU A 136 -4.16 -9.21 15.22
C LEU A 136 -3.96 -8.73 13.78
N LEU A 137 -2.71 -8.63 13.35
CA LEU A 137 -2.32 -8.38 11.96
C LEU A 137 -1.47 -9.56 11.48
N VAL A 138 -2.03 -10.37 10.59
CA VAL A 138 -1.38 -11.55 10.02
C VAL A 138 -0.89 -11.21 8.61
N PHE A 139 0.42 -11.23 8.42
CA PHE A 139 1.04 -11.04 7.12
C PHE A 139 1.32 -12.38 6.46
N VAL A 140 0.63 -12.67 5.35
CA VAL A 140 0.86 -13.86 4.54
C VAL A 140 1.76 -13.49 3.37
N GLU A 141 2.97 -14.05 3.36
CA GLU A 141 3.96 -13.83 2.32
C GLU A 141 4.13 -15.11 1.50
N SER A 142 4.09 -14.96 0.17
CA SER A 142 4.26 -16.09 -0.76
C SER A 142 5.73 -16.48 -0.94
N SER A 143 6.64 -15.59 -0.52
CA SER A 143 8.08 -15.76 -0.62
C SER A 143 8.67 -16.49 0.60
N THR A 144 9.95 -16.88 0.54
CA THR A 144 10.69 -17.46 1.67
C THR A 144 11.42 -16.40 2.51
N ARG A 145 11.29 -15.13 2.14
CA ARG A 145 11.99 -13.99 2.74
C ARG A 145 11.01 -12.94 3.21
N PHE A 146 11.40 -12.25 4.27
CA PHE A 146 10.66 -11.10 4.76
C PHE A 146 10.79 -9.90 3.80
N ASP A 147 9.66 -9.26 3.50
CA ASP A 147 9.62 -8.07 2.65
C ASP A 147 9.97 -6.81 3.46
N ILE A 148 11.13 -6.23 3.17
CA ILE A 148 11.61 -5.01 3.82
C ILE A 148 10.77 -3.79 3.39
N SER A 149 10.21 -3.79 2.17
CA SER A 149 9.38 -2.68 1.70
C SER A 149 8.09 -2.52 2.50
N LEU A 150 7.54 -3.64 2.99
CA LEU A 150 6.43 -3.64 3.94
C LEU A 150 6.81 -2.88 5.22
N SER A 151 8.04 -3.06 5.75
CA SER A 151 8.47 -2.36 6.97
C SER A 151 8.57 -0.84 6.78
N ASP A 152 9.06 -0.37 5.62
CA ASP A 152 9.09 1.08 5.31
C ASP A 152 7.66 1.65 5.18
N MET A 153 6.75 0.88 4.56
CA MET A 153 5.34 1.25 4.47
C MET A 153 4.68 1.31 5.85
N LEU A 154 4.84 0.30 6.69
CA LEU A 154 4.31 0.29 8.07
C LEU A 154 4.91 1.42 8.91
N SER A 155 6.18 1.78 8.70
CA SER A 155 6.81 2.91 9.38
C SER A 155 6.16 4.24 8.97
N SER A 156 5.86 4.38 7.68
CA SER A 156 5.13 5.54 7.15
C SER A 156 3.70 5.61 7.68
N VAL A 157 2.99 4.48 7.73
CA VAL A 157 1.65 4.36 8.33
C VAL A 157 1.69 4.73 9.83
N ASN A 158 2.69 4.28 10.59
CA ASN A 158 2.80 4.63 12.01
C ASN A 158 3.02 6.14 12.22
N ARG A 159 3.78 6.80 11.34
CA ARG A 159 3.96 8.27 11.39
C ARG A 159 2.64 8.99 11.13
N ILE A 160 1.88 8.55 10.13
CA ILE A 160 0.55 9.10 9.83
C ILE A 160 -0.38 8.89 11.04
N ARG A 161 -0.41 7.68 11.61
CA ARG A 161 -1.21 7.37 12.80
C ARG A 161 -0.91 8.31 13.97
N LYS A 162 0.36 8.57 14.26
CA LYS A 162 0.75 9.48 15.35
C LYS A 162 0.27 10.91 15.09
N ASN A 163 0.39 11.38 13.86
CA ASN A 163 -0.06 12.73 13.48
C ASN A 163 -1.59 12.85 13.51
N MET A 164 -2.31 11.78 13.22
CA MET A 164 -3.78 11.74 13.19
C MET A 164 -4.43 11.36 14.52
N ARG A 165 -3.64 10.99 15.52
CA ARG A 165 -4.14 10.46 16.79
C ARG A 165 -5.16 11.40 17.44
N GLU A 166 -4.84 12.69 17.56
CA GLU A 166 -5.71 13.69 18.22
C GLU A 166 -7.04 13.87 17.47
N THR A 167 -7.00 14.01 16.14
CA THR A 167 -8.21 14.13 15.33
C THR A 167 -9.10 12.88 15.43
N ILE A 168 -8.49 11.69 15.41
CA ILE A 168 -9.24 10.44 15.57
C ILE A 168 -9.85 10.34 16.98
N SER A 169 -9.10 10.74 18.01
CA SER A 169 -9.59 10.81 19.39
C SER A 169 -10.84 11.68 19.50
N GLU A 170 -10.82 12.88 18.91
CA GLU A 170 -11.96 13.80 18.89
C GLU A 170 -13.19 13.17 18.21
N MET A 171 -13.01 12.59 17.02
CA MET A 171 -14.10 11.93 16.28
C MET A 171 -14.69 10.74 17.07
N LEU A 172 -13.87 9.97 17.78
CA LEU A 172 -14.34 8.85 18.58
C LEU A 172 -15.10 9.32 19.84
N GLU A 173 -14.67 10.42 20.47
CA GLU A 173 -15.33 10.98 21.65
C GLU A 173 -16.74 11.51 21.34
N GLU A 174 -16.95 12.04 20.13
CA GLU A 174 -18.27 12.50 19.66
C GLU A 174 -19.29 11.37 19.52
N VAL A 175 -18.84 10.15 19.20
CA VAL A 175 -19.72 8.99 18.96
C VAL A 175 -20.17 8.34 20.25
N SER A 176 -19.22 8.03 21.14
CA SER A 176 -19.52 7.39 22.42
C SER A 176 -18.40 7.62 23.42
N LYS A 177 -18.76 7.69 24.71
CA LYS A 177 -17.81 7.84 25.84
C LYS A 177 -17.55 6.52 26.57
N GLU A 178 -18.03 5.40 26.04
CA GLU A 178 -17.94 4.09 26.69
C GLU A 178 -16.52 3.50 26.72
N ALA A 179 -15.64 3.90 25.80
CA ALA A 179 -14.27 3.38 25.68
C ALA A 179 -13.20 4.49 25.79
N PRO A 180 -12.91 5.01 26.99
CA PRO A 180 -12.00 6.14 27.19
C PRO A 180 -10.55 5.85 26.76
N GLU A 181 -10.09 4.59 26.89
CA GLU A 181 -8.73 4.21 26.49
C GLU A 181 -8.56 4.23 24.97
N TRP A 182 -9.58 3.82 24.22
CA TRP A 182 -9.55 3.86 22.76
C TRP A 182 -9.55 5.27 22.22
N ILE A 183 -10.40 6.12 22.81
CA ILE A 183 -10.45 7.54 22.52
C ILE A 183 -9.08 8.14 22.78
N ARG A 184 -8.46 7.90 23.95
CA ARG A 184 -7.14 8.44 24.28
C ARG A 184 -6.04 8.00 23.32
N GLU A 185 -6.03 6.72 22.90
CA GLU A 185 -4.99 6.19 22.00
C GLU A 185 -5.28 6.39 20.51
N GLY A 186 -6.52 6.77 20.14
CA GLY A 186 -6.97 6.85 18.76
C GLY A 186 -7.01 5.50 18.05
N ARG A 187 -7.08 4.40 18.81
CA ARG A 187 -7.11 3.01 18.31
C ARG A 187 -7.67 2.04 19.35
N ILE A 188 -8.21 0.93 18.86
CA ILE A 188 -8.80 -0.15 19.66
C ILE A 188 -7.74 -0.91 20.44
N ALA A 189 -6.67 -1.29 19.76
CA ALA A 189 -5.59 -2.05 20.34
C ALA A 189 -4.25 -1.71 19.68
N CYS A 190 -3.15 -2.05 20.34
CA CYS A 190 -1.85 -2.15 19.68
C CYS A 190 -1.77 -3.54 19.02
N PRO A 191 -1.96 -3.69 17.70
CA PRO A 191 -2.13 -5.01 17.10
C PRO A 191 -0.90 -5.91 17.32
N ARG A 192 -1.16 -7.19 17.60
CA ARG A 192 -0.13 -8.24 17.60
C ARG A 192 0.17 -8.61 16.14
N ILE A 193 1.41 -8.47 15.72
CA ILE A 193 1.81 -8.84 14.36
C ILE A 193 2.26 -10.30 14.32
N LEU A 194 1.78 -11.01 13.31
CA LEU A 194 2.10 -12.40 13.00
C LEU A 194 2.53 -12.50 11.54
N PHE A 195 3.45 -13.40 11.23
CA PHE A 195 3.91 -13.66 9.86
C PHE A 195 3.69 -15.12 9.50
N ALA A 196 3.18 -15.37 8.31
CA ALA A 196 3.03 -16.71 7.78
C ALA A 196 3.63 -16.79 6.37
N PHE A 197 4.54 -17.74 6.18
CA PHE A 197 5.25 -17.93 4.91
C PHE A 197 4.73 -19.17 4.20
N GLN A 198 4.18 -18.99 2.99
CA GLN A 198 3.60 -20.08 2.20
C GLN A 198 4.66 -20.98 1.57
N ARG A 199 5.82 -20.42 1.19
CA ARG A 199 6.92 -21.18 0.61
C ARG A 199 8.03 -21.39 1.63
N ASN A 200 8.66 -22.56 1.55
CA ASN A 200 9.86 -22.89 2.29
C ASN A 200 10.88 -23.61 1.38
N ILE A 201 12.15 -23.61 1.78
CA ILE A 201 13.27 -24.22 1.04
C ILE A 201 13.50 -25.66 1.53
N ILE A 202 12.56 -26.23 2.27
CA ILE A 202 12.75 -27.50 2.95
C ILE A 202 12.51 -28.63 1.96
N ARG A 203 13.53 -29.47 1.76
CA ARG A 203 13.45 -30.58 0.80
C ARG A 203 12.41 -31.60 1.24
N SER A 204 11.55 -32.00 0.31
CA SER A 204 10.46 -32.98 0.56
C SER A 204 10.97 -34.37 0.93
N GLU A 205 12.20 -34.72 0.56
CA GLU A 205 12.84 -36.02 0.80
C GLU A 205 13.36 -36.21 2.24
N LEU A 206 13.23 -35.19 3.10
CA LEU A 206 13.68 -35.26 4.49
C LEU A 206 12.67 -36.00 5.37
N GLY A 207 13.15 -36.94 6.19
CA GLY A 207 12.31 -37.61 7.20
C GLY A 207 11.67 -36.62 8.18
N PHE A 208 10.46 -36.94 8.65
CA PHE A 208 9.58 -36.06 9.43
C PHE A 208 10.26 -35.34 10.60
N VAL A 209 11.06 -36.06 11.40
CA VAL A 209 11.74 -35.51 12.58
C VAL A 209 12.75 -34.42 12.19
N LYS A 210 13.58 -34.69 11.17
CA LYS A 210 14.55 -33.70 10.67
C LYS A 210 13.87 -32.52 9.99
N LYS A 211 12.76 -32.77 9.28
CA LYS A 211 11.94 -31.72 8.66
C LYS A 211 11.43 -30.73 9.71
N ARG A 212 10.85 -31.24 10.80
CA ARG A 212 10.36 -30.43 11.92
C ARG A 212 11.48 -29.62 12.59
N GLU A 213 12.61 -30.26 12.90
CA GLU A 213 13.75 -29.56 13.51
C GLU A 213 14.29 -28.41 12.64
N ILE A 214 14.32 -28.61 11.31
CA ILE A 214 14.72 -27.57 10.36
C ILE A 214 13.66 -26.46 10.26
N CYS A 215 12.37 -26.79 10.27
CA CYS A 215 11.29 -25.82 10.32
C CYS A 215 11.43 -24.92 11.56
N ASP A 216 11.54 -25.52 12.75
CA ASP A 216 11.62 -24.78 14.02
C ASP A 216 12.84 -23.86 14.04
N LYS A 217 13.99 -24.34 13.54
CA LYS A 217 15.21 -23.51 13.38
C LYS A 217 15.01 -22.36 12.39
N LEU A 218 14.29 -22.60 11.30
CA LEU A 218 14.04 -21.58 10.28
C LEU A 218 13.05 -20.52 10.80
N GLU A 219 12.00 -20.93 11.51
CA GLU A 219 11.07 -20.03 12.20
C GLU A 219 11.82 -19.13 13.18
N HIS A 220 12.63 -19.69 14.07
CA HIS A 220 13.38 -18.91 15.05
C HIS A 220 14.38 -17.93 14.40
N ASN A 221 15.03 -18.33 13.31
CA ASN A 221 15.91 -17.46 12.55
C ASN A 221 15.15 -16.33 11.86
N LEU A 222 13.98 -16.61 11.29
CA LEU A 222 13.12 -15.60 10.67
C LEU A 222 12.55 -14.64 11.72
N GLU A 223 12.13 -15.13 12.89
CA GLU A 223 11.71 -14.31 14.01
C GLU A 223 12.79 -13.30 14.42
N SER A 224 14.02 -13.79 14.60
CA SER A 224 15.16 -12.94 14.97
C SER A 224 15.46 -11.87 13.91
N GLN A 225 15.39 -12.23 12.62
CA GLN A 225 15.59 -11.30 11.50
C GLN A 225 14.47 -10.27 11.43
N ILE A 226 13.22 -10.70 11.48
CA ILE A 226 12.04 -9.83 11.41
C ILE A 226 12.02 -8.88 12.60
N TYR A 227 12.26 -9.38 13.81
CA TYR A 227 12.37 -8.55 15.02
C TYR A 227 13.44 -7.46 14.86
N SER A 228 14.62 -7.83 14.36
CA SER A 228 15.72 -6.88 14.11
C SER A 228 15.31 -5.80 13.10
N VAL A 229 14.65 -6.19 12.00
CA VAL A 229 14.18 -5.24 10.98
C VAL A 229 13.09 -4.33 11.57
N LEU A 230 12.07 -4.86 12.24
CA LEU A 230 11.01 -4.08 12.86
C LEU A 230 11.56 -3.08 13.88
N LYS A 231 12.59 -3.47 14.64
CA LYS A 231 13.30 -2.59 15.57
C LYS A 231 14.07 -1.49 14.86
N CYS A 232 14.76 -1.79 13.75
CA CYS A 232 15.44 -0.79 12.92
C CYS A 232 14.46 0.26 12.36
N TYR A 233 13.25 -0.17 11.95
CA TYR A 233 12.19 0.73 11.48
C TYR A 233 11.40 1.41 12.62
N LYS A 234 11.79 1.16 13.88
CA LYS A 234 11.16 1.71 15.09
C LYS A 234 9.66 1.40 15.19
N LEU A 235 9.27 0.20 14.74
CA LEU A 235 7.88 -0.27 14.78
C LEU A 235 7.51 -0.91 16.12
N VAL A 236 8.51 -1.47 16.80
CA VAL A 236 8.41 -2.20 18.08
C VAL A 236 9.35 -1.60 19.14
N ASP A 237 9.22 -2.05 20.39
CA ASP A 237 9.99 -1.61 21.56
C ASP A 237 9.90 -0.11 21.91
N GLN A 238 8.87 0.59 21.44
CA GLN A 238 8.59 1.96 21.89
C GLN A 238 7.63 1.95 23.07
N SER A 239 7.41 3.11 23.68
CA SER A 239 6.28 3.31 24.59
C SER A 239 5.00 2.79 23.93
N ALA A 240 4.09 2.21 24.71
CA ALA A 240 2.99 1.45 24.14
C ALA A 240 2.14 2.26 23.13
N GLY A 241 1.95 3.56 23.36
CA GLY A 241 1.22 4.46 22.45
C GLY A 241 2.00 4.87 21.19
N ASP A 242 3.33 4.75 21.22
CA ASP A 242 4.22 5.07 20.10
C ASP A 242 4.44 3.87 19.16
N SER A 243 4.50 2.66 19.73
CA SER A 243 4.69 1.44 18.96
C SER A 243 3.55 1.21 17.98
N PHE A 244 3.91 0.82 16.75
CA PHE A 244 2.93 0.45 15.73
C PHE A 244 2.21 -0.84 16.13
N CYS A 245 2.99 -1.80 16.62
CA CYS A 245 2.53 -3.14 16.96
C CYS A 245 3.25 -3.66 18.20
N SER A 246 2.76 -4.79 18.71
CA SER A 246 3.48 -5.60 19.70
C SER A 246 3.81 -6.98 19.14
N ILE A 247 4.87 -7.58 19.68
CA ILE A 247 5.33 -8.91 19.33
C ILE A 247 5.02 -9.86 20.51
N PRO A 248 4.55 -11.08 20.24
CA PRO A 248 4.53 -12.17 21.22
C PRO A 248 5.84 -12.33 22.02
N GLU A 249 5.81 -12.30 23.35
CA GLU A 249 7.02 -12.57 24.15
C GLU A 249 7.31 -14.07 24.31
N ASN A 250 6.26 -14.89 24.49
CA ASN A 250 6.39 -16.32 24.81
C ASN A 250 5.92 -17.26 23.69
N ASP A 251 5.12 -16.75 22.74
CA ASP A 251 4.60 -17.56 21.64
C ASP A 251 5.40 -17.28 20.37
N ALA A 252 5.58 -18.28 19.52
CA ALA A 252 6.12 -18.07 18.18
C ALA A 252 5.22 -17.08 17.40
N PHE A 253 5.80 -16.18 16.63
CA PHE A 253 5.07 -15.18 15.83
C PHE A 253 5.28 -15.34 14.33
N VAL A 254 6.10 -16.31 13.94
CA VAL A 254 6.30 -16.73 12.56
C VAL A 254 5.83 -18.17 12.42
N ASN A 255 5.04 -18.44 11.38
CA ASN A 255 4.64 -19.79 11.00
C ASN A 255 5.08 -20.08 9.56
N ILE A 256 5.82 -21.17 9.38
CA ILE A 256 6.15 -21.67 8.06
C ILE A 256 5.09 -22.69 7.69
N MET A 257 4.25 -22.33 6.71
CA MET A 257 3.24 -23.25 6.22
C MET A 257 3.96 -24.45 5.60
N GLN A 258 3.47 -25.64 5.95
CA GLN A 258 3.92 -26.83 5.26
C GLN A 258 3.55 -26.68 3.78
N PRO A 259 4.37 -27.18 2.85
CA PRO A 259 4.03 -27.17 1.44
C PRO A 259 2.97 -28.26 1.23
N VAL A 260 1.76 -28.02 1.70
CA VAL A 260 0.58 -28.78 1.34
C VAL A 260 0.27 -28.33 -0.08
N SER A 261 0.48 -29.25 -1.05
CA SER A 261 0.08 -29.13 -2.46
C SER A 261 -0.01 -27.69 -3.00
N VAL A 262 1.09 -26.92 -2.94
CA VAL A 262 1.14 -25.49 -3.38
C VAL A 262 0.84 -25.32 -4.89
N ASN A 263 0.62 -26.44 -5.59
CA ASN A 263 0.12 -26.56 -6.95
C ASN A 263 -1.28 -27.22 -6.94
N VAL A 264 -2.25 -26.64 -6.26
CA VAL A 264 -3.66 -26.98 -6.50
C VAL A 264 -4.04 -26.29 -7.81
N ASN A 265 -3.69 -26.90 -8.94
CA ASN A 265 -4.30 -26.50 -10.20
C ASN A 265 -5.69 -27.13 -10.19
N PRO A 266 -6.78 -26.36 -9.99
CA PRO A 266 -8.11 -26.93 -9.88
C PRO A 266 -8.50 -27.70 -11.13
N LEU A 267 -7.95 -27.34 -12.30
CA LEU A 267 -8.14 -28.10 -13.53
C LEU A 267 -7.37 -29.42 -13.49
N ALA A 268 -6.16 -29.45 -12.92
CA ALA A 268 -5.42 -30.69 -12.75
C ALA A 268 -6.14 -31.63 -11.76
N ASP A 269 -6.68 -31.10 -10.66
CA ASP A 269 -7.44 -31.92 -9.71
C ASP A 269 -8.73 -32.46 -10.33
N ILE A 270 -9.48 -31.61 -11.05
CA ILE A 270 -10.67 -32.03 -11.80
C ILE A 270 -10.29 -33.09 -12.84
N LEU A 271 -9.15 -32.93 -13.52
CA LEU A 271 -8.65 -33.90 -14.49
C LEU A 271 -8.22 -35.21 -13.82
N ASP A 272 -7.53 -35.17 -12.67
CA ASP A 272 -7.10 -36.38 -11.96
C ASP A 272 -8.29 -37.14 -11.37
N ILE A 273 -9.30 -36.42 -10.85
CA ILE A 273 -10.60 -36.98 -10.46
C ILE A 273 -11.31 -37.59 -11.68
N ALA A 274 -11.37 -36.89 -12.81
CA ALA A 274 -12.01 -37.37 -14.03
C ALA A 274 -11.27 -38.55 -14.68
N LEU A 275 -9.94 -38.63 -14.49
CA LEU A 275 -9.09 -39.73 -14.94
C LEU A 275 -9.10 -40.93 -13.96
N GLY A 276 -9.84 -40.84 -12.86
CA GLY A 276 -9.98 -41.93 -11.90
C GLY A 276 -8.67 -42.28 -11.19
N LYS A 277 -7.72 -41.35 -11.12
CA LYS A 277 -6.55 -41.54 -10.26
C LYS A 277 -7.02 -41.37 -8.82
N GLU A 278 -7.26 -42.48 -8.15
CA GLU A 278 -7.37 -42.45 -6.69
C GLU A 278 -6.08 -41.83 -6.16
N SER A 279 -6.22 -40.72 -5.42
CA SER A 279 -5.14 -40.16 -4.64
C SER A 279 -4.59 -41.29 -3.79
N THR A 280 -3.38 -41.74 -4.08
CA THR A 280 -2.64 -42.67 -3.21
C THR A 280 -2.47 -41.95 -1.88
N GLU A 281 -3.40 -42.17 -0.96
CA GLU A 281 -3.24 -41.86 0.45
C GLU A 281 -2.11 -42.75 0.95
N ASP A 282 -0.86 -42.28 0.79
CA ASP A 282 0.26 -42.85 1.50
C ASP A 282 -0.09 -42.85 2.99
N SER A 283 -0.09 -44.05 3.55
CA SER A 283 -0.79 -44.45 4.77
C SER A 283 -0.24 -43.90 6.09
N ASP A 284 0.51 -42.80 6.08
CA ASP A 284 1.22 -42.26 7.26
C ASP A 284 0.76 -40.86 7.73
N GLU A 285 -0.19 -40.19 7.06
CA GLU A 285 -0.64 -38.82 7.41
C GLU A 285 -1.80 -38.73 8.43
N LYS A 286 -2.07 -39.79 9.22
CA LYS A 286 -3.26 -39.84 10.11
C LYS A 286 -3.18 -39.04 11.42
N THR A 287 -2.15 -38.22 11.66
CA THR A 287 -1.93 -37.60 12.99
C THR A 287 -2.01 -36.07 13.10
N GLU A 288 -2.13 -35.29 12.03
CA GLU A 288 -2.45 -33.85 12.14
C GLU A 288 -3.62 -33.44 11.22
N LYS A 289 -4.86 -33.70 11.67
CA LYS A 289 -6.09 -33.26 10.97
C LYS A 289 -6.31 -31.74 10.93
N THR A 290 -5.38 -30.94 11.45
CA THR A 290 -5.53 -29.48 11.55
C THR A 290 -4.28 -28.82 11.00
N SER A 291 -4.42 -27.92 10.02
CA SER A 291 -3.27 -27.26 9.41
C SER A 291 -2.44 -26.49 10.44
N SER A 292 -1.11 -26.42 10.21
CA SER A 292 -0.20 -25.72 11.11
C SER A 292 -0.61 -24.26 11.30
N PHE A 293 -1.05 -23.61 10.21
CA PHE A 293 -1.59 -22.26 10.23
C PHE A 293 -2.83 -22.13 11.10
N THR A 294 -3.76 -23.10 11.03
CA THR A 294 -4.99 -23.06 11.84
C THR A 294 -4.69 -23.12 13.34
N ARG A 295 -3.74 -23.97 13.72
CA ARG A 295 -3.28 -24.08 15.11
C ARG A 295 -2.60 -22.78 15.56
N PHE A 296 -1.69 -22.26 14.73
CA PHE A 296 -0.97 -21.02 14.98
C PHE A 296 -1.93 -19.84 15.23
N LEU A 297 -2.88 -19.61 14.31
CA LEU A 297 -3.83 -18.49 14.43
C LEU A 297 -4.74 -18.63 15.66
N ARG A 298 -5.20 -19.85 15.95
CA ARG A 298 -6.07 -20.12 17.11
C ARG A 298 -5.39 -19.77 18.43
N ILE A 299 -4.13 -20.16 18.61
CA ILE A 299 -3.34 -19.86 19.81
C ILE A 299 -3.28 -18.34 20.03
N HIS A 300 -3.04 -17.55 18.98
CA HIS A 300 -2.97 -16.10 19.13
C HIS A 300 -4.32 -15.43 19.39
N ILE A 301 -5.41 -15.91 18.78
CA ILE A 301 -6.76 -15.41 19.07
C ILE A 301 -7.12 -15.69 20.55
N GLU A 302 -6.83 -16.89 21.04
CA GLU A 302 -7.05 -17.26 22.45
C GLU A 302 -6.17 -16.45 23.39
N ALA A 303 -4.90 -16.22 23.03
CA ALA A 303 -3.99 -15.39 23.80
C ALA A 303 -4.46 -13.94 23.91
N VAL A 304 -4.99 -13.34 22.84
CA VAL A 304 -5.59 -11.99 22.89
C VAL A 304 -6.80 -11.96 23.81
N ARG A 305 -7.62 -13.02 23.83
CA ARG A 305 -8.76 -13.13 24.76
C ARG A 305 -8.35 -13.27 26.22
N ALA A 306 -7.27 -13.99 26.46
CA ALA A 306 -6.74 -14.21 27.80
C ALA A 306 -5.96 -13.00 28.32
N CYS A 307 -5.37 -12.20 27.43
CA CYS A 307 -4.57 -11.04 27.78
C CYS A 307 -5.46 -9.90 28.31
N LYS A 308 -5.25 -9.51 29.58
CA LYS A 308 -5.95 -8.38 30.22
C LYS A 308 -5.10 -7.11 30.24
N THR A 309 -4.11 -7.00 29.35
CA THR A 309 -3.27 -5.78 29.31
C THR A 309 -4.12 -4.60 28.86
N LYS A 310 -3.82 -3.41 29.39
CA LYS A 310 -4.57 -2.17 29.07
C LYS A 310 -4.55 -1.77 27.59
N LEU A 311 -3.72 -2.43 26.78
CA LEU A 311 -3.54 -2.15 25.36
C LEU A 311 -4.44 -2.99 24.46
N TYR A 312 -5.09 -4.01 24.99
CA TYR A 312 -5.99 -4.90 24.26
C TYR A 312 -7.31 -4.93 25.00
N ASP A 313 -8.22 -4.03 24.62
CA ASP A 313 -9.60 -4.11 25.09
C ASP A 313 -10.48 -4.73 24.01
N ILE A 314 -11.30 -5.69 24.42
CA ILE A 314 -12.13 -6.49 23.52
C ILE A 314 -13.53 -5.88 23.51
N PRO A 315 -13.91 -5.22 22.41
CA PRO A 315 -15.16 -4.49 22.36
C PRO A 315 -16.38 -5.35 22.17
N LYS A 316 -17.53 -4.78 22.52
CA LYS A 316 -18.80 -5.21 21.97
C LYS A 316 -18.84 -4.96 20.46
N LEU A 317 -19.44 -5.88 19.73
CA LEU A 317 -19.62 -5.78 18.28
C LEU A 317 -20.31 -4.46 17.88
N GLU A 318 -21.33 -4.05 18.63
CA GLU A 318 -22.04 -2.77 18.39
C GLU A 318 -21.10 -1.56 18.42
N LEU A 319 -20.26 -1.47 19.45
CA LEU A 319 -19.35 -0.35 19.62
C LEU A 319 -18.30 -0.32 18.50
N TRP A 320 -17.78 -1.50 18.13
CA TRP A 320 -16.85 -1.63 17.02
C TRP A 320 -17.47 -1.14 15.71
N VAL A 321 -18.70 -1.55 15.39
CA VAL A 321 -19.41 -1.16 14.17
C VAL A 321 -19.65 0.36 14.14
N LYS A 322 -20.10 0.97 15.25
CA LYS A 322 -20.32 2.43 15.33
C LYS A 322 -19.04 3.23 15.08
N TYR A 323 -17.93 2.83 15.70
CA TYR A 323 -16.65 3.51 15.52
C TYR A 323 -16.07 3.28 14.13
N ALA A 324 -16.17 2.06 13.60
CA ALA A 324 -15.72 1.73 12.25
C ALA A 324 -16.49 2.53 11.18
N ARG A 325 -17.82 2.71 11.35
CA ARG A 325 -18.63 3.56 10.47
C ARG A 325 -18.20 5.02 10.49
N THR A 326 -17.90 5.56 11.67
CA THR A 326 -17.50 6.97 11.79
C THR A 326 -16.14 7.23 11.14
N LEU A 327 -15.22 6.27 11.24
CA LEU A 327 -13.87 6.39 10.71
C LEU A 327 -13.70 5.76 9.32
N ILE A 328 -14.78 5.29 8.68
CA ILE A 328 -14.70 4.68 7.34
C ILE A 328 -14.23 5.70 6.30
N ASP A 329 -14.55 6.98 6.52
CA ASP A 329 -14.13 8.08 5.67
C ASP A 329 -12.61 8.26 5.61
N ILE A 330 -11.84 7.69 6.54
CA ILE A 330 -10.36 7.66 6.43
C ILE A 330 -9.91 6.97 5.13
N ILE A 331 -10.66 5.95 4.68
CA ILE A 331 -10.36 5.17 3.48
C ILE A 331 -10.66 5.98 2.21
N ASN A 332 -11.68 6.85 2.25
CA ASN A 332 -12.10 7.66 1.10
C ASN A 332 -10.99 8.64 0.68
N MET A 333 -10.69 8.71 -0.62
CA MET A 333 -9.62 9.59 -1.11
C MET A 333 -9.94 11.08 -0.98
N ASP A 334 -11.24 11.42 -1.07
CA ASP A 334 -11.73 12.80 -0.99
C ASP A 334 -11.85 13.28 0.47
N SER A 335 -11.57 12.41 1.43
CA SER A 335 -11.65 12.74 2.85
C SER A 335 -10.58 13.74 3.27
N GLU A 336 -11.03 14.81 3.93
CA GLU A 336 -10.16 15.83 4.50
C GLU A 336 -9.40 15.33 5.74
N ILE A 337 -9.82 14.19 6.33
CA ILE A 337 -9.19 13.61 7.53
C ILE A 337 -7.70 13.35 7.27
N LEU A 338 -7.39 12.70 6.14
CA LEU A 338 -6.01 12.51 5.70
C LEU A 338 -5.70 13.49 4.58
N THR A 339 -5.23 14.69 4.97
CA THR A 339 -4.90 15.73 4.00
C THR A 339 -3.82 15.25 3.01
N ARG A 340 -3.98 15.62 1.74
CA ARG A 340 -3.01 15.31 0.68
C ARG A 340 -1.60 15.84 0.99
N LYS A 341 -1.50 16.93 1.76
CA LYS A 341 -0.23 17.47 2.24
C LYS A 341 0.50 16.50 3.15
N LEU A 342 -0.22 15.90 4.11
CA LEU A 342 0.33 14.90 5.03
C LEU A 342 0.75 13.64 4.28
N LEU A 343 -0.11 13.14 3.39
CA LEU A 343 0.19 11.93 2.61
C LEU A 343 1.40 12.13 1.69
N ASN A 344 1.52 13.29 1.06
CA ASN A 344 2.70 13.63 0.27
C ASN A 344 3.99 13.68 1.11
N GLN A 345 3.96 13.86 2.43
CA GLN A 345 5.21 13.81 3.19
C GLN A 345 5.78 12.39 3.32
N TYR A 346 4.92 11.37 3.24
CA TYR A 346 5.30 9.99 3.59
C TYR A 346 5.11 8.99 2.45
N VAL A 347 4.22 9.26 1.49
CA VAL A 347 3.84 8.39 0.36
C VAL A 347 4.31 9.00 -0.96
N ASN A 348 4.43 8.19 -2.02
CA ASN A 348 4.78 8.64 -3.37
C ASN A 348 6.17 9.34 -3.46
N ARG A 349 7.14 8.89 -2.65
CA ARG A 349 8.48 9.52 -2.57
C ARG A 349 9.19 9.51 -3.93
N GLN A 350 9.06 8.43 -4.69
CA GLN A 350 9.63 8.30 -6.03
C GLN A 350 9.01 9.31 -7.01
N LEU A 351 7.68 9.44 -7.00
CA LEU A 351 6.99 10.44 -7.82
C LEU A 351 7.41 11.86 -7.46
N GLN A 352 7.57 12.16 -6.18
CA GLN A 352 8.02 13.48 -5.72
C GLN A 352 9.47 13.77 -6.09
N PHE A 353 10.34 12.76 -5.96
CA PHE A 353 11.72 12.85 -6.40
C PHE A 353 11.78 13.14 -7.91
N MET A 354 11.00 12.42 -8.72
CA MET A 354 10.91 12.66 -10.17
C MET A 354 10.41 14.08 -10.47
N ARG A 355 9.34 14.55 -9.81
CA ARG A 355 8.82 15.91 -9.99
C ARG A 355 9.85 16.98 -9.63
N MET A 356 10.56 16.80 -8.51
CA MET A 356 11.63 17.70 -8.08
C MET A 356 12.78 17.72 -9.09
N LEU A 357 13.18 16.55 -9.58
CA LEU A 357 14.24 16.41 -10.58
C LEU A 357 13.85 17.07 -11.90
N ASN A 358 12.64 16.82 -12.41
CA ASN A 358 12.12 17.44 -13.63
C ASN A 358 12.03 18.96 -13.50
N ALA A 359 11.54 19.48 -12.37
CA ALA A 359 11.50 20.92 -12.11
C ALA A 359 12.91 21.55 -12.13
N LYS A 360 13.93 20.83 -11.67
CA LYS A 360 15.34 21.27 -11.75
C LYS A 360 15.85 21.25 -13.19
N HIS A 361 15.55 20.20 -13.96
CA HIS A 361 15.93 20.11 -15.36
C HIS A 361 15.27 21.19 -16.22
N ILE A 362 13.99 21.51 -15.97
CA ILE A 362 13.27 22.60 -16.65
C ILE A 362 13.95 23.95 -16.36
N LYS A 363 14.29 24.23 -15.09
CA LYS A 363 15.02 25.46 -14.73
C LYS A 363 16.39 25.53 -15.42
N GLU A 364 17.11 24.42 -15.50
CA GLU A 364 18.41 24.33 -16.17
C GLU A 364 18.28 24.51 -17.69
N ALA A 365 17.23 23.98 -18.31
CA ALA A 365 16.93 24.18 -19.73
C ALA A 365 16.69 25.68 -20.05
N ILE A 366 15.91 26.36 -19.20
CA ILE A 366 15.66 27.81 -19.31
C ILE A 366 16.96 28.61 -19.05
N ALA A 367 17.82 28.16 -18.14
CA ALA A 367 19.13 28.78 -17.90
C ALA A 367 20.02 28.69 -19.15
N ARG A 368 20.03 27.56 -19.86
CA ARG A 368 20.75 27.42 -21.14
C ARG A 368 20.20 28.32 -22.24
N TYR A 369 18.88 28.52 -22.32
CA TYR A 369 18.27 29.49 -23.23
C TYR A 369 18.81 30.92 -22.98
N THR A 370 18.79 31.35 -21.72
CA THR A 370 19.27 32.69 -21.31
C THR A 370 20.79 32.87 -21.35
N GLY A 371 21.56 31.79 -21.50
CA GLY A 371 23.03 31.83 -21.44
C GLY A 371 23.56 32.07 -20.02
N THR A 372 22.74 31.84 -19.00
CA THR A 372 23.16 31.87 -17.61
C THR A 372 23.84 30.55 -17.29
N PRO A 373 25.12 30.51 -16.88
CA PRO A 373 25.79 29.25 -16.61
C PRO A 373 25.18 28.59 -15.37
N GLY A 374 24.33 27.58 -15.58
CA GLY A 374 23.95 26.62 -14.57
C GLY A 374 25.12 25.68 -14.31
N PHE A 375 25.64 25.71 -13.08
CA PHE A 375 26.51 24.72 -12.38
C PHE A 375 27.65 23.98 -13.12
N SER A 376 27.98 24.30 -14.37
CA SER A 376 29.12 23.72 -15.08
C SER A 376 30.28 24.71 -15.08
N LYS A 377 31.32 24.38 -14.31
CA LYS A 377 32.61 25.09 -14.31
C LYS A 377 33.38 24.80 -15.60
N THR A 378 32.84 25.19 -16.74
CA THR A 378 33.60 25.16 -18.00
C THR A 378 33.67 26.58 -18.54
N LYS A 379 34.88 27.15 -18.45
CA LYS A 379 35.25 28.46 -18.99
C LYS A 379 34.93 28.49 -20.49
N ALA A 380 33.92 29.25 -20.90
CA ALA A 380 33.84 29.80 -22.24
C ALA A 380 32.94 31.05 -22.26
N LEU A 381 33.47 32.12 -22.85
CA LEU A 381 32.90 33.45 -23.07
C LEU A 381 32.70 34.36 -21.85
N ALA A 382 33.83 34.84 -21.33
CA ALA A 382 33.88 36.23 -20.88
C ALA A 382 33.73 37.15 -22.12
N GLU A 383 33.12 38.33 -21.92
CA GLU A 383 32.92 39.42 -22.90
C GLU A 383 31.60 39.47 -23.70
N ARG A 384 30.46 39.26 -23.03
CA ARG A 384 29.26 40.04 -23.38
C ARG A 384 28.75 40.79 -22.14
N PRO A 385 28.65 42.13 -22.17
CA PRO A 385 28.06 42.87 -21.07
C PRO A 385 26.63 42.35 -20.84
N ARG A 386 26.27 42.09 -19.58
CA ARG A 386 24.97 41.56 -19.14
C ARG A 386 23.76 42.44 -19.54
N SER A 387 23.99 43.61 -20.15
CA SER A 387 22.94 44.49 -20.68
C SER A 387 22.65 44.12 -22.14
N GLN A 388 21.43 43.66 -22.40
CA GLN A 388 20.86 43.37 -23.73
C GLN A 388 21.37 42.09 -24.40
N VAL A 389 21.08 40.94 -23.81
CA VAL A 389 20.96 39.71 -24.61
C VAL A 389 19.59 39.76 -25.30
N VAL A 390 19.62 40.11 -26.57
CA VAL A 390 18.43 40.30 -27.40
C VAL A 390 18.54 39.36 -28.60
N PHE A 391 17.47 38.65 -28.96
CA PHE A 391 17.45 37.61 -29.99
C PHE A 391 16.45 37.96 -31.09
N THR A 392 16.84 37.68 -32.33
CA THR A 392 15.87 37.57 -33.45
C THR A 392 14.98 36.34 -33.26
N LYS A 393 13.87 36.25 -34.01
CA LYS A 393 13.00 35.07 -33.96
C LYS A 393 13.73 33.77 -34.29
N ALA A 394 14.59 33.79 -35.31
CA ALA A 394 15.38 32.61 -35.71
C ALA A 394 16.36 32.15 -34.61
N GLU A 395 17.04 33.09 -33.94
CA GLU A 395 17.96 32.78 -32.84
C GLU A 395 17.22 32.32 -31.58
N HIS A 396 16.01 32.85 -31.34
CA HIS A 396 15.13 32.36 -30.30
C HIS A 396 14.72 30.91 -30.57
N ASP A 397 14.24 30.59 -31.78
CA ASP A 397 13.82 29.25 -32.17
C ASP A 397 14.98 28.24 -32.04
N GLU A 398 16.19 28.61 -32.46
CA GLU A 398 17.40 27.78 -32.33
C GLU A 398 17.76 27.53 -30.85
N LYS A 399 17.72 28.58 -30.01
CA LYS A 399 18.02 28.44 -28.57
C LYS A 399 16.97 27.63 -27.83
N VAL A 400 15.71 27.76 -28.20
CA VAL A 400 14.62 26.92 -27.69
C VAL A 400 14.85 25.47 -28.10
N ALA A 401 15.26 25.22 -29.34
CA ALA A 401 15.62 23.86 -29.78
C ALA A 401 16.79 23.26 -28.98
N VAL A 402 17.81 24.05 -28.64
CA VAL A 402 18.92 23.61 -27.76
C VAL A 402 18.43 23.29 -26.35
N ALA A 403 17.54 24.12 -25.78
CA ALA A 403 16.97 23.89 -24.47
C ALA A 403 16.11 22.62 -24.43
N ILE A 404 15.32 22.37 -25.48
CA ILE A 404 14.52 21.15 -25.65
C ILE A 404 15.43 19.93 -25.85
N GLY A 405 16.48 20.04 -26.67
CA GLY A 405 17.43 18.94 -26.88
C GLY A 405 18.14 18.52 -25.59
N TYR A 406 18.40 19.45 -24.67
CA TYR A 406 18.85 19.10 -23.33
C TYR A 406 17.79 18.32 -22.54
N LEU A 407 16.54 18.81 -22.52
CA LEU A 407 15.46 18.12 -21.81
C LEU A 407 15.28 16.70 -22.33
N ASP A 408 15.29 16.50 -23.65
CA ASP A 408 15.14 15.18 -24.27
C ASP A 408 16.22 14.19 -23.81
N ALA A 409 17.41 14.68 -23.42
CA ALA A 409 18.50 13.83 -22.93
C ALA A 409 18.40 13.47 -21.44
N VAL A 410 17.65 14.22 -20.64
CA VAL A 410 17.66 14.09 -19.16
C VAL A 410 16.30 13.87 -18.52
N LEU A 411 15.21 14.17 -19.24
CA LEU A 411 13.87 14.14 -18.69
C LEU A 411 13.37 12.71 -18.50
N VAL A 412 12.67 12.48 -17.38
CA VAL A 412 11.97 11.23 -17.10
C VAL A 412 10.49 11.55 -16.86
N GLY A 413 9.59 11.01 -17.67
CA GLY A 413 8.14 11.21 -17.54
C GLY A 413 7.53 11.93 -18.74
N ASP A 414 6.54 12.82 -18.49
CA ASP A 414 5.81 13.52 -19.54
C ASP A 414 6.68 14.58 -20.23
N ARG A 415 7.06 14.26 -21.47
CA ARG A 415 7.86 15.13 -22.33
C ARG A 415 7.07 16.32 -22.83
N ASP A 416 5.83 16.13 -23.22
CA ASP A 416 5.07 17.14 -23.92
C ASP A 416 4.70 18.27 -22.95
N GLU A 417 4.34 17.94 -21.71
CA GLU A 417 4.13 18.94 -20.66
C GLU A 417 5.42 19.73 -20.37
N ALA A 418 6.56 19.05 -20.18
CA ALA A 418 7.83 19.70 -19.86
C ALA A 418 8.32 20.61 -20.99
N VAL A 419 8.18 20.17 -22.24
CA VAL A 419 8.52 20.96 -23.43
C VAL A 419 7.60 22.18 -23.56
N ALA A 420 6.29 22.02 -23.30
CA ALA A 420 5.35 23.14 -23.30
C ALA A 420 5.71 24.19 -22.24
N GLN A 421 6.08 23.76 -21.03
CA GLN A 421 6.52 24.68 -19.96
C GLN A 421 7.79 25.45 -20.36
N VAL A 422 8.79 24.79 -20.94
CA VAL A 422 10.01 25.47 -21.39
C VAL A 422 9.73 26.44 -22.53
N ARG A 423 8.92 26.05 -23.53
CA ARG A 423 8.52 26.94 -24.63
C ARG A 423 7.82 28.18 -24.10
N ALA A 424 6.78 28.01 -23.29
CA ALA A 424 6.04 29.13 -22.71
C ALA A 424 6.95 30.06 -21.89
N ALA A 425 7.88 29.51 -21.09
CA ALA A 425 8.83 30.32 -20.33
C ALA A 425 9.80 31.09 -21.23
N CYS A 426 10.34 30.46 -22.27
CA CYS A 426 11.26 31.10 -23.21
C CYS A 426 10.56 32.18 -24.06
N ASP A 427 9.32 31.93 -24.49
CA ASP A 427 8.48 32.86 -25.25
C ASP A 427 8.17 34.10 -24.41
N ASN A 428 7.79 33.91 -23.14
CA ASN A 428 7.55 35.00 -22.20
C ASN A 428 8.82 35.84 -21.96
N LEU A 429 9.99 35.22 -21.83
CA LEU A 429 11.26 35.93 -21.71
C LEU A 429 11.62 36.71 -22.98
N TRP A 430 11.33 36.13 -24.15
CA TRP A 430 11.56 36.78 -25.43
C TRP A 430 10.67 38.01 -25.61
N GLN A 431 9.36 37.85 -25.43
CA GLN A 431 8.37 38.93 -25.51
C GLN A 431 8.57 40.00 -24.43
N GLY A 432 8.97 39.59 -23.22
CA GLY A 432 9.15 40.46 -22.06
C GLY A 432 10.42 41.32 -22.04
N GLY A 433 11.25 41.28 -23.09
CA GLY A 433 12.36 42.23 -23.23
C GLY A 433 13.66 41.69 -23.84
N MET A 434 13.67 40.45 -24.35
CA MET A 434 14.79 39.90 -25.14
C MET A 434 14.50 39.90 -26.65
N ARG A 435 13.44 40.56 -27.13
CA ARG A 435 13.09 40.61 -28.57
C ARG A 435 13.91 41.64 -29.35
N GLY A 436 14.66 41.15 -30.34
CA GLY A 436 15.51 41.95 -31.21
C GLY A 436 14.82 42.56 -32.39
N CYS A 437 15.36 43.70 -32.83
CA CYS A 437 15.00 44.28 -34.11
C CYS A 437 15.41 43.34 -35.25
N GLU A 438 14.46 43.02 -36.13
CA GLU A 438 14.67 42.11 -37.26
C GLU A 438 15.24 42.83 -38.50
N GLN A 439 15.52 44.13 -38.40
CA GLN A 439 16.06 44.92 -39.50
C GLN A 439 17.58 44.75 -39.65
N ILE A 440 18.02 44.62 -40.90
CA ILE A 440 19.42 44.55 -41.30
C ILE A 440 19.90 45.98 -41.58
N SER A 441 21.07 46.36 -41.04
CA SER A 441 21.65 47.67 -41.30
C SER A 441 22.01 47.85 -42.77
N MET A 442 22.18 49.10 -43.19
CA MET A 442 22.72 49.46 -44.52
C MET A 442 24.13 48.89 -44.78
N THR A 443 24.82 48.41 -43.74
CA THR A 443 26.15 47.76 -43.81
C THR A 443 26.07 46.22 -43.74
N GLY A 444 24.87 45.64 -43.81
CA GLY A 444 24.65 44.19 -43.73
C GLY A 444 24.70 43.61 -42.32
N ASN A 445 24.88 44.44 -41.29
CA ASN A 445 24.99 44.00 -39.90
C ASN A 445 23.60 43.95 -39.23
N ARG A 446 23.36 42.93 -38.40
CA ARG A 446 22.07 42.77 -37.70
C ARG A 446 21.92 43.82 -36.59
N CYS A 447 20.70 44.36 -36.43
CA CYS A 447 20.38 45.31 -35.38
C CYS A 447 20.33 44.63 -33.99
N GLN A 448 21.05 45.17 -33.00
CA GLN A 448 21.12 44.64 -31.63
C GLN A 448 20.21 45.39 -30.64
N LEU A 449 19.40 46.33 -31.13
CA LEU A 449 18.49 47.12 -30.30
C LEU A 449 17.23 46.32 -29.96
N LYS A 450 16.71 46.55 -28.75
CA LYS A 450 15.40 46.03 -28.35
C LYS A 450 14.34 46.61 -29.27
N THR A 451 13.40 45.77 -29.68
CA THR A 451 12.13 46.26 -30.22
C THR A 451 11.42 47.02 -29.10
N LEU A 452 11.28 48.34 -29.25
CA LEU A 452 10.35 49.10 -28.44
C LEU A 452 8.95 48.57 -28.81
N CYS A 453 8.30 47.87 -27.89
CA CYS A 453 6.87 47.66 -27.97
C CYS A 453 6.23 49.06 -27.97
N ALA A 454 5.64 49.44 -29.11
CA ALA A 454 4.69 50.53 -29.18
C ALA A 454 3.36 50.07 -28.60
#